data_AF-A0A1Y1LGF0-F1
#
_entry.id   AF-A0A1Y1LGF0-F1
#
_cell.length_a   1.000
_cell.length_b   1.000
_cell.length_c   1.000
_cell.angle_alpha   90.00
_cell.angle_beta   90.00
_cell.angle_gamma   90.00
#
_symmetry.space_group_name_H-M   'P 1'
#
loop_
_entity.id
_entity.type
_entity.pdbx_description
1 polymer ?
#
loop_
_entity_poly.entity_id
_entity_poly.type
_entity_poly.pdbx_seq_one_letter_code
_entity_poly.pdbx_strand_id
1 'polypeptide(L)'
;MSINGSTSNENLANRIQEFYYAKNATERNQWSCNICRLVANKGISLQQLGGDKKQICKFASDMCDLFLPNDALQCNRYVDNLIDSWMYIVENKPEIKAESVCRIRMQDKNCFPDSEVNWEINIPKGESRALSTVDIYKYFSLFSDISTLGSKQ
;
A
#
# COMPACT_ATOMS: atom_id res chain seq x y z
N MET A 1 15.15 29.39 19.71
CA MET A 1 15.35 27.95 19.44
C MET A 1 15.13 27.72 17.96
N SER A 2 16.21 27.65 17.17
CA SER A 2 16.15 27.42 15.73
C SER A 2 16.41 25.93 15.51
N ILE A 3 15.40 25.18 15.08
CA ILE A 3 15.55 23.74 14.83
C ILE A 3 16.10 23.58 13.41
N ASN A 4 17.28 22.98 13.35
CA ASN A 4 18.08 22.66 12.17
C ASN A 4 17.27 22.23 10.94
N GLY A 5 17.08 23.13 9.98
CA GLY A 5 16.48 22.83 8.67
C GLY A 5 17.44 22.17 7.66
N SER A 6 18.76 22.18 7.91
CA SER A 6 19.76 21.69 6.96
C SER A 6 19.92 20.16 6.95
N THR A 7 19.92 19.51 8.12
CA THR A 7 20.14 18.05 8.25
C THR A 7 18.96 17.20 7.79
N SER A 8 17.73 17.73 7.82
CA SER A 8 16.53 17.06 7.29
C SER A 8 16.60 16.90 5.77
N ASN A 9 17.05 17.95 5.08
CA ASN A 9 17.00 18.00 3.62
C ASN A 9 18.16 17.21 2.98
N GLU A 10 19.35 17.21 3.59
CA GLU A 10 20.46 16.35 3.16
C GLU A 10 20.13 14.86 3.32
N ASN A 11 19.49 14.47 4.44
CA ASN A 11 19.05 13.09 4.64
C ASN A 11 17.99 12.65 3.62
N LEU A 12 17.07 13.54 3.24
CA LEU A 12 16.05 13.23 2.24
C LEU A 12 16.66 13.09 0.84
N ALA A 13 17.55 14.01 0.45
CA ALA A 13 18.23 13.98 -0.84
C ALA A 13 19.09 12.71 -1.01
N ASN A 14 19.85 12.32 0.03
CA ASN A 14 20.66 11.10 0.01
C ASN A 14 19.79 9.84 -0.15
N ARG A 15 18.66 9.76 0.57
CA ARG A 15 17.74 8.62 0.48
C ARG A 15 17.05 8.50 -0.89
N ILE A 16 16.79 9.62 -1.54
CA ILE A 16 16.26 9.65 -2.91
C ILE A 16 17.32 9.13 -3.88
N GLN A 17 18.57 9.59 -3.77
CA GLN A 17 19.66 9.10 -4.62
C GLN A 17 19.86 7.59 -4.46
N GLU A 18 19.88 7.09 -3.23
CA GLU A 18 20.04 5.65 -2.97
C GLU A 18 18.89 4.80 -3.55
N PHE A 19 17.65 5.33 -3.55
CA PHE A 19 16.53 4.68 -4.24
C PHE A 19 16.77 4.56 -5.75
N TYR A 20 17.23 5.64 -6.40
CA TYR A 20 17.50 5.64 -7.84
C TYR A 20 18.65 4.71 -8.25
N TYR A 21 19.63 4.47 -7.38
CA TYR A 21 20.79 3.63 -7.68
C TYR A 21 20.69 2.16 -7.24
N ALA A 22 19.57 1.73 -6.67
CA ALA A 22 19.38 0.36 -6.21
C ALA A 22 19.51 -0.66 -7.37
N LYS A 23 20.48 -1.58 -7.25
CA LYS A 23 20.94 -2.42 -8.37
C LYS A 23 20.05 -3.64 -8.60
N ASN A 24 19.46 -4.19 -7.54
CA ASN A 24 18.61 -5.39 -7.60
C ASN A 24 17.19 -5.15 -7.06
N ALA A 25 16.29 -6.10 -7.34
CA ALA A 25 14.87 -6.00 -6.98
C ALA A 25 14.65 -5.96 -5.46
N THR A 26 15.46 -6.71 -4.70
CA THR A 26 15.39 -6.75 -3.24
C THR A 26 15.70 -5.39 -2.61
N GLU A 27 16.78 -4.74 -3.04
CA GLU A 27 17.15 -3.39 -2.61
C GLU A 27 16.07 -2.37 -2.98
N ARG A 28 15.53 -2.43 -4.19
CA ARG A 28 14.43 -1.55 -4.62
C ARG A 28 13.17 -1.73 -3.76
N ASN A 29 12.86 -2.98 -3.39
CA ASN A 29 11.73 -3.29 -2.52
C ASN A 29 11.96 -2.75 -1.11
N GLN A 30 13.15 -2.97 -0.53
CA GLN A 30 13.50 -2.41 0.78
C GLN A 30 13.41 -0.87 0.79
N TRP A 31 13.90 -0.22 -0.25
CA TRP A 31 13.75 1.23 -0.40
C TRP A 31 12.30 1.67 -0.50
N SER A 32 11.50 0.97 -1.31
CA SER A 32 10.05 1.23 -1.42
C SER A 32 9.35 1.10 -0.06
N CYS A 33 9.70 0.08 0.73
CA CYS A 33 9.20 -0.09 2.10
C CYS A 33 9.59 1.10 2.99
N ASN A 34 10.84 1.53 2.93
CA ASN A 34 11.37 2.62 3.75
C ASN A 34 10.75 3.98 3.40
N ILE A 35 10.54 4.25 2.10
CA ILE A 35 9.84 5.45 1.63
C ILE A 35 8.39 5.41 2.10
N CYS A 36 7.70 4.28 1.94
CA CYS A 36 6.34 4.11 2.43
C CYS A 36 6.26 4.43 3.93
N ARG A 37 7.14 3.84 4.75
CA ARG A 37 7.12 4.05 6.22
C ARG A 37 7.32 5.52 6.58
N LEU A 38 8.21 6.22 5.87
CA LEU A 38 8.43 7.65 6.07
C LEU A 38 7.19 8.47 5.71
N VAL A 39 6.62 8.23 4.53
CA VAL A 39 5.45 8.98 4.03
C VAL A 39 4.23 8.71 4.92
N ALA A 40 3.98 7.45 5.26
CA ALA A 40 2.88 7.06 6.12
C ALA A 40 3.03 7.63 7.54
N ASN A 41 4.22 7.57 8.15
CA ASN A 41 4.45 8.16 9.47
C ASN A 41 4.16 9.66 9.46
N LYS A 42 4.71 10.37 8.47
CA LYS A 42 4.51 11.82 8.37
C LYS A 42 3.04 12.17 8.09
N GLY A 43 2.36 11.42 7.23
CA GLY A 43 0.94 11.60 6.94
C GLY A 43 0.04 11.34 8.16
N ILE A 44 0.32 10.26 8.92
CA ILE A 44 -0.42 9.93 10.15
C ILE A 44 -0.22 11.06 11.16
N SER A 45 1.03 11.47 11.41
CA SER A 45 1.32 12.55 12.34
C SER A 45 0.68 13.88 11.93
N LEU A 46 0.71 14.22 10.63
CA LEU A 46 0.10 15.46 10.13
C LEU A 46 -1.40 15.49 10.44
N GLN A 47 -2.11 14.39 10.22
CA GLN A 47 -3.54 14.33 10.48
C GLN A 47 -3.87 14.28 11.98
N GLN A 48 -3.11 13.50 12.77
CA GLN A 48 -3.30 13.43 14.23
C GLN A 48 -3.06 14.78 14.92
N LEU A 49 -2.25 15.66 14.31
CA LEU A 49 -2.04 17.04 14.76
C LEU A 49 -3.12 18.03 14.27
N GLY A 50 -4.21 17.54 13.67
CA GLY A 50 -5.34 18.35 13.19
C GLY A 50 -5.18 18.87 11.75
N GLY A 51 -4.30 18.28 10.95
CA GLY A 51 -4.13 18.64 9.55
C GLY A 51 -5.41 18.42 8.74
N ASP A 52 -5.80 19.41 7.94
CA ASP A 52 -6.99 19.33 7.09
C ASP A 52 -6.75 18.54 5.79
N LYS A 53 -7.84 18.22 5.08
CA LYS A 53 -7.78 17.48 3.79
C LYS A 53 -6.82 18.13 2.79
N LYS A 54 -6.80 19.46 2.71
CA LYS A 54 -5.97 20.19 1.75
C LYS A 54 -4.48 20.05 2.09
N GLN A 55 -4.14 20.13 3.38
CA GLN A 55 -2.77 19.95 3.85
C GLN A 55 -2.26 18.53 3.63
N ILE A 56 -3.09 17.52 3.93
CA ILE A 56 -2.71 16.11 3.74
C ILE A 56 -2.61 15.79 2.23
N CYS A 57 -3.55 16.27 1.42
CA CYS A 57 -3.51 16.10 -0.03
C CYS A 57 -2.26 16.75 -0.62
N LYS A 58 -1.95 18.00 -0.21
CA LYS A 58 -0.73 18.68 -0.64
C LYS A 58 0.52 17.90 -0.24
N PHE A 59 0.60 17.43 1.01
CA PHE A 59 1.72 16.63 1.46
C PHE A 59 1.89 15.37 0.61
N ALA A 60 0.81 14.64 0.34
CA ALA A 60 0.86 13.41 -0.46
C ALA A 60 1.25 13.70 -1.93
N SER A 61 0.75 14.78 -2.52
CA SER A 61 1.16 15.25 -3.84
C SER A 61 2.63 15.62 -3.92
N ASP A 62 3.14 16.37 -2.92
CA ASP A 62 4.57 16.72 -2.87
C ASP A 62 5.44 15.44 -2.78
N MET A 63 4.97 14.37 -2.13
CA MET A 63 5.67 13.08 -2.11
C MET A 63 5.61 12.33 -3.45
N CYS A 64 4.51 12.46 -4.20
CA CYS A 64 4.41 11.93 -5.56
C CYS A 64 5.47 12.55 -6.47
N ASP A 65 5.60 13.88 -6.45
CA ASP A 65 6.57 14.59 -7.28
C ASP A 65 8.01 14.26 -6.89
N LEU A 66 8.24 14.05 -5.59
CA LEU A 66 9.58 13.80 -5.06
C LEU A 66 10.09 12.37 -5.34
N PHE A 67 9.24 11.36 -5.13
CA PHE A 67 9.66 9.97 -5.22
C PHE A 67 9.29 9.28 -6.53
N LEU A 68 8.32 9.83 -7.27
CA LEU A 68 7.79 9.24 -8.50
C LEU A 68 7.64 10.31 -9.61
N PRO A 69 8.70 11.06 -9.96
CA PRO A 69 8.59 12.17 -10.91
C PRO A 69 8.09 11.75 -12.30
N ASN A 70 8.42 10.52 -12.75
CA ASN A 70 7.94 10.00 -14.03
C ASN A 70 6.46 9.60 -13.99
N ASP A 71 5.92 9.30 -12.81
CA ASP A 71 4.55 8.82 -12.58
C ASP A 71 3.71 9.79 -11.74
N ALA A 72 4.18 11.04 -11.59
CA ALA A 72 3.61 12.02 -10.68
C ALA A 72 2.12 12.27 -10.97
N LEU A 73 1.73 12.34 -12.24
CA LEU A 73 0.33 12.50 -12.63
C LEU A 73 -0.56 11.35 -12.15
N GLN A 74 -0.09 10.10 -12.32
CA GLN A 74 -0.85 8.93 -11.90
C GLN A 74 -0.91 8.82 -10.38
N CYS A 75 0.19 9.13 -9.71
CA CYS A 75 0.27 9.18 -8.25
C CYS A 75 -0.67 10.25 -7.67
N ASN A 76 -0.69 11.46 -8.22
CA ASN A 76 -1.60 12.53 -7.78
C ASN A 76 -3.07 12.15 -7.92
N ARG A 77 -3.47 11.52 -9.05
CA ARG A 77 -4.84 10.99 -9.19
C ARG A 77 -5.17 9.91 -8.15
N TYR A 78 -4.19 9.08 -7.80
CA TYR A 78 -4.35 8.06 -6.77
C TYR A 78 -4.54 8.69 -5.38
N VAL A 79 -3.80 9.76 -5.07
CA VAL A 79 -3.98 10.56 -3.85
C VAL A 79 -5.39 11.13 -3.79
N ASP A 80 -5.85 11.81 -4.84
CA ASP A 80 -7.17 12.44 -4.90
C ASP A 80 -8.30 11.43 -4.63
N ASN A 81 -8.17 10.22 -5.18
CA ASN A 81 -9.19 9.18 -5.03
C ASN A 81 -9.21 8.54 -3.63
N LEU A 82 -8.12 8.60 -2.87
CA LEU A 82 -7.97 7.85 -1.62
C LEU A 82 -7.83 8.70 -0.38
N ILE A 83 -7.68 10.02 -0.52
CA ILE A 83 -7.46 10.92 0.60
C ILE A 83 -8.59 10.83 1.65
N ASP A 84 -9.85 10.67 1.23
CA ASP A 84 -10.97 10.56 2.16
C ASP A 84 -10.94 9.25 2.95
N SER A 85 -10.57 8.14 2.28
CA SER A 85 -10.38 6.85 2.93
C SER A 85 -9.21 6.87 3.90
N TRP A 86 -8.09 7.52 3.52
CA TRP A 86 -6.97 7.75 4.41
C TRP A 86 -7.41 8.51 5.66
N MET A 87 -8.11 9.62 5.46
CA MET A 87 -8.54 10.46 6.57
C MET A 87 -9.44 9.71 7.54
N TYR A 88 -10.44 9.00 7.01
CA TYR A 88 -11.33 8.17 7.81
C TYR A 88 -10.58 7.11 8.62
N ILE A 89 -9.59 6.42 8.01
CA ILE A 89 -8.82 5.37 8.69
C ILE A 89 -8.04 5.95 9.87
N VAL A 90 -7.33 7.07 9.68
CA VAL A 90 -6.49 7.65 10.73
C VAL A 90 -7.34 8.21 11.88
N GLU A 91 -8.48 8.82 11.57
CA GLU A 91 -9.42 9.32 12.60
C GLU A 91 -10.02 8.18 13.45
N ASN A 92 -10.34 7.05 12.83
CA ASN A 92 -11.00 5.93 13.52
C ASN A 92 -10.02 4.88 14.08
N LYS A 93 -8.73 5.00 13.78
CA LYS A 93 -7.67 4.11 14.31
C LYS A 93 -6.50 4.94 14.83
N PRO A 94 -6.63 5.56 16.02
CA PRO A 94 -5.60 6.45 16.57
C PRO A 94 -4.26 5.74 16.83
N GLU A 95 -4.27 4.43 17.03
CA GLU A 95 -3.07 3.62 17.23
C GLU A 95 -2.45 3.09 15.93
N ILE A 96 -2.93 3.56 14.76
CA ILE A 96 -2.38 3.13 13.48
C ILE A 96 -0.90 3.50 13.36
N LYS A 97 -0.07 2.53 12.98
CA LYS A 97 1.36 2.70 12.76
C LYS A 97 1.69 2.60 11.27
N ALA A 98 2.72 3.31 10.82
CA ALA A 98 3.17 3.26 9.43
C ALA A 98 3.55 1.84 8.98
N GLU A 99 4.06 1.00 9.88
CA GLU A 99 4.37 -0.40 9.58
C GLU A 99 3.11 -1.17 9.15
N SER A 100 1.97 -0.91 9.80
CA SER A 100 0.71 -1.57 9.46
C SER A 100 0.17 -1.09 8.11
N VAL A 101 0.25 0.22 7.85
CA VAL A 101 -0.12 0.82 6.56
C VAL A 101 0.72 0.23 5.44
N CYS A 102 2.05 0.26 5.59
CA CYS A 102 2.98 -0.17 4.55
C CYS A 102 2.97 -1.67 4.33
N ARG A 103 2.72 -2.46 5.37
CA ARG A 103 2.48 -3.89 5.21
C ARG A 103 1.31 -4.17 4.29
N ILE A 104 0.20 -3.43 4.42
CA ILE A 104 -0.99 -3.64 3.59
C ILE A 104 -0.78 -3.07 2.19
N ARG A 105 -0.21 -1.87 2.09
CA ARG A 105 -0.10 -1.17 0.81
C ARG A 105 0.98 -1.76 -0.12
N MET A 106 2.05 -2.30 0.46
CA MET A 106 3.22 -2.80 -0.24
C MET A 106 3.40 -4.31 -0.01
N GLN A 107 2.29 -5.06 0.01
CA GLN A 107 2.31 -6.53 0.16
C GLN A 107 3.12 -7.19 -0.95
N ASP A 108 3.00 -6.70 -2.19
CA ASP A 108 3.72 -7.19 -3.37
C ASP A 108 5.25 -7.04 -3.26
N LYS A 109 5.70 -6.14 -2.38
CA LYS A 109 7.13 -5.85 -2.13
C LYS A 109 7.67 -6.56 -0.89
N ASN A 110 6.86 -7.40 -0.25
CA ASN A 110 7.18 -8.07 1.00
C ASN A 110 7.57 -7.10 2.14
N CYS A 111 6.88 -5.96 2.24
CA CYS A 111 7.09 -5.00 3.33
C CYS A 111 6.47 -5.48 4.65
N PHE A 112 6.91 -6.63 5.16
CA PHE A 112 6.48 -7.14 6.45
C PHE A 112 7.29 -6.49 7.58
N PRO A 113 6.66 -6.05 8.68
CA PRO A 113 7.38 -5.93 9.93
C PRO A 113 7.83 -7.33 10.37
N ASP A 114 8.90 -7.43 11.14
CA ASP A 114 9.45 -8.71 11.63
C ASP A 114 8.46 -9.51 12.51
N SER A 115 7.30 -8.93 12.85
CA SER A 115 6.21 -9.59 13.57
C SER A 115 5.07 -9.99 12.63
N GLU A 116 4.92 -11.31 12.46
CA GLU A 116 3.71 -11.90 11.89
C GLU A 116 2.50 -11.55 12.77
N VAL A 117 1.40 -11.14 12.14
CA VAL A 117 0.13 -11.03 12.86
C VAL A 117 -0.49 -12.41 12.90
N ASN A 118 -0.29 -13.09 14.02
CA ASN A 118 -0.99 -14.33 14.30
C ASN A 118 -2.48 -14.02 14.44
N TRP A 119 -3.26 -14.51 13.49
CA TRP A 119 -4.72 -14.51 13.58
C TRP A 119 -5.20 -15.95 13.41
N GLU A 120 -6.22 -16.30 14.18
CA GLU A 120 -6.86 -17.60 14.12
C GLU A 120 -8.31 -17.40 13.69
N ILE A 121 -8.74 -18.16 12.68
CA ILE A 121 -10.16 -18.28 12.37
C ILE A 121 -10.66 -19.57 12.99
N ASN A 122 -11.58 -19.43 13.94
CA ASN A 122 -12.35 -20.54 14.45
C ASN A 122 -13.38 -20.94 13.40
N ILE A 123 -13.06 -21.94 12.60
CA ILE A 123 -14.02 -22.54 11.67
C ILE A 123 -14.94 -23.44 12.50
N PRO A 124 -16.25 -23.12 12.62
CA PRO A 124 -17.18 -24.01 13.28
C PRO A 124 -17.16 -25.37 12.57
N LYS A 125 -17.33 -26.46 13.32
CA LYS A 125 -17.43 -27.80 12.74
C LYS A 125 -18.67 -27.85 11.83
N GLY A 126 -18.46 -27.62 10.55
CA GLY A 126 -19.40 -27.89 9.48
C GLY A 126 -19.06 -29.21 8.81
N GLU A 127 -20.07 -29.89 8.27
CA GLU A 127 -19.82 -30.95 7.30
C GLU A 127 -19.29 -30.29 6.03
N SER A 128 -18.02 -30.51 5.70
CA SER A 128 -17.56 -30.26 4.34
C SER A 128 -18.46 -31.10 3.42
N ARG A 129 -19.33 -30.47 2.63
CA ARG A 129 -20.07 -31.19 1.60
C ARG A 129 -19.03 -31.86 0.71
N ALA A 130 -19.01 -33.19 0.71
CA ALA A 130 -18.32 -33.93 -0.33
C ALA A 130 -18.92 -33.45 -1.66
N LEU A 131 -18.09 -32.84 -2.51
CA LEU A 131 -18.50 -32.53 -3.87
C LEU A 131 -18.92 -33.84 -4.51
N SER A 132 -20.18 -33.93 -4.94
CA SER A 132 -20.58 -35.06 -5.76
C SER A 132 -19.88 -34.92 -7.12
N THR A 133 -19.55 -36.03 -7.77
CA THR A 133 -18.97 -36.02 -9.12
C THR A 133 -19.82 -35.21 -10.12
N VAL A 134 -21.13 -35.10 -9.88
CA VAL A 134 -22.06 -34.28 -10.66
C VAL A 134 -21.74 -32.78 -10.58
N ASP A 135 -21.26 -32.29 -9.43
CA ASP A 135 -20.89 -30.89 -9.24
C ASP A 135 -19.62 -30.53 -10.02
N ILE A 136 -18.66 -31.46 -10.13
CA ILE A 136 -17.41 -31.28 -10.88
C ILE A 136 -17.69 -31.10 -12.39
N TYR A 137 -18.58 -31.93 -12.96
CA TYR A 137 -18.93 -31.84 -14.38
C TYR A 137 -19.66 -30.54 -14.73
N LYS A 138 -20.48 -30.01 -13.81
CA LYS A 138 -21.20 -28.76 -13.99
C LYS A 138 -20.27 -27.54 -14.01
N TYR A 139 -19.19 -27.56 -13.22
CA TYR A 139 -18.13 -26.57 -13.30
C TYR A 139 -17.34 -26.68 -14.60
N PHE A 140 -16.97 -27.90 -15.03
CA PHE A 140 -16.26 -28.11 -16.29
C PHE A 140 -17.04 -27.62 -17.51
N SER A 141 -18.37 -27.83 -17.56
CA SER A 141 -19.22 -27.33 -18.65
C SER A 141 -19.32 -25.79 -18.69
N LEU A 142 -19.32 -25.13 -17.53
CA LEU A 142 -19.33 -23.67 -17.45
C LEU A 142 -18.03 -23.03 -17.98
N PHE A 143 -16.88 -23.70 -17.82
CA PHE A 143 -15.60 -23.20 -18.34
C PHE A 143 -15.39 -23.51 -19.83
N SER A 144 -15.96 -24.58 -20.37
CA SER A 144 -15.92 -24.87 -21.82
C SER A 144 -16.75 -23.91 -22.67
N ASP A 145 -17.78 -23.28 -22.08
CA ASP A 145 -18.59 -22.27 -22.77
C ASP A 145 -17.88 -20.90 -22.83
N ILE A 146 -16.95 -20.61 -21.92
CA ILE A 146 -16.15 -19.37 -21.94
C ILE A 146 -15.04 -19.45 -22.99
N SER A 147 -14.43 -20.61 -23.21
CA SER A 147 -13.37 -20.78 -24.21
C SER A 147 -13.87 -20.75 -25.66
N THR A 148 -15.16 -21.00 -25.89
CA THR A 148 -15.78 -20.90 -27.22
C THR A 148 -16.21 -19.48 -27.59
N LEU A 149 -16.46 -18.60 -26.62
CA LEU A 149 -16.74 -17.17 -26.84
C LEU A 149 -15.51 -16.36 -27.28
N GLY A 150 -14.29 -16.87 -27.06
CA GLY A 150 -13.03 -16.21 -27.45
C GLY A 150 -12.50 -16.55 -28.85
N SER A 151 -13.21 -17.35 -29.65
CA SER A 151 -12.73 -17.82 -30.97
C SER A 151 -13.46 -17.24 -32.19
N LYS A 152 -14.32 -16.23 -31.98
CA LYS A 152 -14.87 -15.42 -33.07
C LYS A 152 -14.19 -14.06 -33.11
N GLN A 153 -13.01 -14.03 -33.73
CA GLN A 153 -12.49 -12.85 -34.42
C GLN A 153 -12.01 -13.28 -35.80
#